data_AF-A0A7C3Y3P0-F1
#
_entry.id   AF-A0A7C3Y3P0-F1
#
_cell.length_a   1.000
_cell.length_b   1.000
_cell.length_c   1.000
_cell.angle_alpha   90.00
_cell.angle_beta   90.00
_cell.angle_gamma   90.00
#
_symmetry.space_group_name_H-M   'P 1'
#
loop_
_entity.id
_entity.type
_entity.pdbx_description
1 polymer ?
#
loop_
_entity_poly.entity_id
_entity_poly.type
_entity_poly.pdbx_seq_one_letter_code
_entity_poly.pdbx_strand_id
1 'polypeptide(L)'
;FLYAFREREVILDLFDMLGGGRMFPLYMRVGGLASYFEGEKGQGVDLSKDFMTTARNLVKVLPDRIAEYERLLTKNPIWLARTKKIGYLSLKDAIDLGVTGPILRAAGMKWDLRKNRPYSGYQEFEFDVPTRTDSDVYARYEVRVEEMRQSVRIIKQILENLPPGPVNVDDRKIALPPRTELYTSMESVIHHFKLGTEGFKPPVGEAYAAVESAKGEIGVYVVSDGSNKPYRVRIRPPSFVNLQSLSKIAEGLMIADMVAIIASIDIVLGEVDR
;
A
#
# COMPACT_ATOMS: atom_id res chain seq x y z
N PHE A 1 -3.48 -17.19 -12.35
CA PHE A 1 -4.64 -16.39 -11.90
C PHE A 1 -5.35 -17.05 -10.74
N LEU A 2 -6.05 -18.19 -10.95
CA LEU A 2 -6.82 -18.86 -9.89
C LEU A 2 -6.00 -19.24 -8.65
N TYR A 3 -4.73 -19.62 -8.85
CA TYR A 3 -3.83 -19.87 -7.73
C TYR A 3 -3.69 -18.61 -6.88
N ALA A 4 -3.10 -17.52 -7.39
CA ALA A 4 -2.94 -16.27 -6.64
C ALA A 4 -4.24 -15.72 -5.99
N PHE A 5 -5.42 -15.99 -6.55
CA PHE A 5 -6.70 -15.61 -5.94
C PHE A 5 -7.00 -16.39 -4.66
N ARG A 6 -6.59 -17.65 -4.56
CA ARG A 6 -6.69 -18.43 -3.32
C ARG A 6 -5.91 -17.78 -2.18
N GLU A 7 -4.66 -17.37 -2.41
CA GLU A 7 -3.87 -16.66 -1.39
C GLU A 7 -4.44 -15.27 -1.11
N ARG A 8 -5.01 -14.60 -2.11
CA ARG A 8 -5.72 -13.33 -1.93
C ARG A 8 -6.93 -13.47 -1.00
N GLU A 9 -7.71 -14.54 -1.10
CA GLU A 9 -8.85 -14.75 -0.19
C GLU A 9 -8.40 -14.84 1.27
N VAL A 10 -7.29 -15.53 1.56
CA VAL A 10 -6.72 -15.57 2.92
C VAL A 10 -6.32 -14.17 3.42
N ILE A 11 -5.80 -13.31 2.54
CA ILE A 11 -5.50 -11.92 2.88
C ILE A 11 -6.79 -11.12 3.13
N LEU A 12 -7.84 -11.34 2.36
CA LEU A 12 -9.13 -10.68 2.57
C LEU A 12 -9.80 -11.14 3.88
N ASP A 13 -9.63 -12.40 4.27
CA ASP A 13 -10.08 -12.91 5.57
C ASP A 13 -9.34 -12.21 6.72
N LEU A 14 -8.02 -11.94 6.57
CA LEU A 14 -7.27 -11.14 7.54
C LEU A 14 -7.80 -9.70 7.64
N PHE A 15 -8.21 -9.08 6.53
CA PHE A 15 -8.82 -7.75 6.55
C PHE A 15 -10.20 -7.76 7.22
N ASP A 16 -10.98 -8.80 7.00
CA ASP A 16 -12.27 -9.00 7.66
C ASP A 16 -12.11 -9.16 9.18
N MET A 17 -11.13 -9.97 9.61
CA MET A 17 -10.79 -10.13 11.03
C MET A 17 -10.36 -8.82 11.72
N LEU A 18 -9.79 -7.85 10.98
CA LEU A 18 -9.32 -6.58 11.55
C LEU A 18 -10.34 -5.45 11.48
N GLY A 19 -11.04 -5.31 10.37
CA GLY A 19 -11.90 -4.16 10.09
C GLY A 19 -13.37 -4.51 9.85
N GLY A 20 -13.75 -5.79 9.88
CA GLY A 20 -15.10 -6.27 9.52
C GLY A 20 -15.48 -6.07 8.05
N GLY A 21 -14.50 -5.68 7.21
CA GLY A 21 -14.70 -5.41 5.80
C GLY A 21 -13.57 -6.01 4.96
N ARG A 22 -13.93 -6.86 3.99
CA ARG A 22 -12.96 -7.56 3.13
C ARG A 22 -12.14 -6.59 2.25
N MET A 23 -12.81 -5.77 1.44
CA MET A 23 -12.12 -4.88 0.48
C MET A 23 -11.87 -3.47 1.02
N PHE A 24 -12.75 -2.98 1.88
CA PHE A 24 -12.71 -1.62 2.44
C PHE A 24 -12.73 -1.67 3.97
N PRO A 25 -11.62 -2.04 4.63
CA PRO A 25 -11.60 -2.27 6.07
C PRO A 25 -11.70 -1.00 6.92
N LEU A 26 -11.60 0.21 6.33
CA LEU A 26 -11.67 1.52 7.02
C LEU A 26 -10.85 1.60 8.33
N TYR A 27 -9.72 0.88 8.35
CA TYR A 27 -8.97 0.58 9.55
C TYR A 27 -7.95 1.67 9.90
N MET A 28 -7.25 2.22 8.92
CA MET A 28 -6.32 3.34 9.16
C MET A 28 -7.11 4.64 9.30
N ARG A 29 -6.87 5.39 10.38
CA ARG A 29 -7.54 6.67 10.66
C ARG A 29 -6.52 7.75 11.02
N VAL A 30 -6.94 9.01 10.91
CA VAL A 30 -6.12 10.12 11.44
C VAL A 30 -6.06 9.96 12.96
N GLY A 31 -4.84 9.91 13.51
CA GLY A 31 -4.62 9.67 14.94
C GLY A 31 -4.40 8.20 15.34
N GLY A 32 -4.37 7.25 14.39
CA GLY A 32 -4.01 5.85 14.66
C GLY A 32 -4.83 4.84 13.86
N LEU A 33 -5.34 3.83 14.55
CA LEU A 33 -6.10 2.71 13.99
C LEU A 33 -7.54 2.71 14.51
N ALA A 34 -8.46 2.20 13.70
CA ALA A 34 -9.84 1.98 14.09
C ALA A 34 -9.88 0.84 15.10
N SER A 35 -10.00 1.19 16.38
CA SER A 35 -10.16 0.24 17.47
C SER A 35 -11.57 -0.37 17.44
N TYR A 36 -11.83 -1.29 16.51
CA TYR A 36 -13.11 -2.02 16.47
C TYR A 36 -13.11 -3.27 17.36
N PHE A 37 -11.93 -3.72 17.81
CA PHE A 37 -11.78 -4.84 18.74
C PHE A 37 -11.14 -4.34 20.04
N GLU A 38 -11.92 -3.61 20.84
CA GLU A 38 -11.68 -3.65 22.28
C GLU A 38 -12.06 -5.07 22.72
N GLY A 39 -11.05 -5.89 23.07
CA GLY A 39 -11.31 -7.04 23.93
C GLY A 39 -11.98 -6.55 25.22
N GLU A 40 -12.64 -7.44 25.96
CA GLU A 40 -13.46 -7.17 27.15
C GLU A 40 -12.79 -6.32 28.27
N LYS A 41 -11.54 -5.88 28.11
CA LYS A 41 -10.73 -5.21 29.14
C LYS A 41 -10.03 -3.92 28.68
N GLY A 42 -10.50 -3.23 27.64
CA GLY A 42 -10.09 -1.85 27.36
C GLY A 42 -8.57 -1.62 27.18
N GLN A 43 -7.81 -2.66 26.87
CA GLN A 43 -6.43 -2.59 26.42
C GLN A 43 -6.47 -2.68 24.89
N GLY A 44 -5.64 -1.86 24.23
CA GLY A 44 -5.69 -1.62 22.78
C GLY A 44 -5.74 -2.90 21.95
N VAL A 45 -6.24 -2.78 20.71
CA VAL A 45 -6.53 -3.88 19.76
C VAL A 45 -5.80 -5.16 20.12
N ASP A 46 -6.46 -6.03 20.87
CA ASP A 46 -5.99 -7.40 21.05
C ASP A 46 -6.18 -8.02 19.67
N LEU A 47 -5.11 -7.99 18.86
CA LEU A 47 -5.07 -8.73 17.60
C LEU A 47 -5.49 -10.14 17.97
N SER A 48 -6.64 -10.59 17.47
CA SER A 48 -7.18 -11.89 17.85
C SER A 48 -6.07 -12.93 17.72
N LYS A 49 -5.96 -13.84 18.69
CA LYS A 49 -4.95 -14.92 18.62
C LYS A 49 -5.06 -15.67 17.29
N ASP A 50 -6.26 -15.72 16.73
CA ASP A 50 -6.56 -16.28 15.41
C ASP A 50 -5.95 -15.46 14.27
N PHE A 51 -5.99 -14.13 14.36
CA PHE A 51 -5.32 -13.24 13.39
C PHE A 51 -3.81 -13.50 13.38
N MET A 52 -3.17 -13.52 14.56
CA MET A 52 -1.73 -13.75 14.65
C MET A 52 -1.34 -15.14 14.15
N THR A 53 -2.15 -16.16 14.43
CA THR A 53 -1.93 -17.53 13.95
C THR A 53 -2.08 -17.62 12.44
N THR A 54 -3.15 -17.03 11.90
CA THR A 54 -3.43 -17.00 10.45
C THR A 54 -2.35 -16.23 9.69
N ALA A 55 -1.93 -15.07 10.20
CA ALA A 55 -0.85 -14.28 9.60
C ALA A 55 0.48 -15.04 9.58
N ARG A 56 0.85 -15.71 10.68
CA ARG A 56 2.06 -16.55 10.74
C ARG A 56 2.00 -17.72 9.76
N ASN A 57 0.84 -18.36 9.62
CA ASN A 57 0.66 -19.45 8.66
C ASN A 57 0.78 -18.95 7.22
N LEU A 58 0.20 -17.79 6.91
CA LEU A 58 0.32 -17.17 5.59
C LEU A 58 1.78 -16.86 5.24
N VAL A 59 2.52 -16.24 6.17
CA VAL A 59 3.96 -15.92 5.99
C VAL A 59 4.81 -17.16 5.74
N LYS A 60 4.47 -18.31 6.34
CA LYS A 60 5.17 -19.58 6.11
C LYS A 60 4.90 -20.14 4.71
N VAL A 61 3.68 -20.04 4.22
CA VAL A 61 3.25 -20.67 2.95
C VAL A 61 3.57 -19.80 1.73
N LEU A 62 3.53 -18.47 1.86
CA LEU A 62 3.71 -17.54 0.73
C LEU A 62 5.00 -17.73 -0.07
N PRO A 63 6.19 -17.92 0.54
CA PRO A 63 7.44 -18.12 -0.22
C PRO A 63 7.38 -19.31 -1.19
N ASP A 64 6.82 -20.44 -0.73
CA ASP A 64 6.69 -21.64 -1.56
C ASP A 64 5.71 -21.43 -2.72
N ARG A 65 4.63 -20.68 -2.48
CA ARG A 65 3.66 -20.31 -3.51
C ARG A 65 4.24 -19.35 -4.55
N ILE A 66 5.02 -18.37 -4.12
CA ILE A 66 5.73 -17.48 -5.04
C ILE A 66 6.70 -18.28 -5.92
N ALA A 67 7.44 -19.23 -5.34
CA ALA A 67 8.34 -20.11 -6.09
C ALA A 67 7.58 -21.01 -7.09
N GLU A 68 6.37 -21.47 -6.74
CA GLU A 68 5.48 -22.19 -7.65
C GLU A 68 5.08 -21.33 -8.85
N TYR A 69 4.72 -20.06 -8.63
CA TYR A 69 4.35 -19.14 -9.71
C TYR A 69 5.51 -18.83 -10.65
N GLU A 70 6.71 -18.60 -10.10
CA GLU A 70 7.90 -18.40 -10.92
C GLU A 70 8.26 -19.63 -11.75
N ARG A 71 8.08 -20.84 -11.19
CA ARG A 71 8.32 -22.08 -11.95
C ARG A 71 7.43 -22.18 -13.18
N LEU A 72 6.19 -21.68 -13.10
CA LEU A 72 5.23 -21.68 -14.19
C LEU A 72 5.48 -20.58 -15.23
N LEU A 73 5.96 -19.40 -14.81
CA LEU A 73 6.05 -18.21 -15.67
C LEU A 73 7.47 -17.82 -16.05
N THR A 74 8.40 -17.72 -15.09
CA THR A 74 9.70 -17.07 -15.26
C THR A 74 10.55 -17.71 -16.36
N LYS A 75 10.55 -19.05 -16.45
CA LYS A 75 11.32 -19.82 -17.44
C LYS A 75 10.50 -20.22 -18.67
N ASN A 76 9.23 -19.85 -18.75
CA ASN A 76 8.38 -20.25 -19.86
C ASN A 76 8.79 -19.50 -21.14
N PRO A 77 9.14 -20.20 -22.23
CA PRO A 77 9.54 -19.56 -23.50
C PRO A 77 8.47 -18.63 -24.07
N ILE A 78 7.18 -18.98 -23.92
CA ILE A 78 6.06 -18.16 -24.40
C ILE A 78 5.98 -16.86 -23.61
N TRP A 79 6.18 -16.93 -22.29
CA TRP A 79 6.18 -15.75 -21.43
C TRP A 79 7.34 -14.81 -21.77
N LEU A 80 8.54 -15.37 -21.92
CA LEU A 80 9.72 -14.61 -22.32
C LEU A 80 9.55 -13.94 -23.69
N ALA A 81 9.00 -14.66 -24.67
CA ALA A 81 8.74 -14.13 -26.01
C ALA A 81 7.74 -12.96 -26.01
N ARG A 82 6.80 -12.93 -25.06
CA ARG A 82 5.75 -11.89 -24.95
C ARG A 82 6.07 -10.75 -23.98
N THR A 83 7.20 -10.79 -23.28
CA THR A 83 7.53 -9.80 -22.24
C THR A 83 8.92 -9.21 -22.36
N LYS A 84 9.88 -9.94 -22.96
CA LYS A 84 11.26 -9.47 -23.13
C LYS A 84 11.33 -8.52 -24.34
N LYS A 85 12.05 -7.40 -24.20
CA LYS A 85 12.17 -6.30 -25.18
C LYS A 85 10.84 -5.66 -25.60
N ILE A 86 9.81 -5.83 -24.78
CA ILE A 86 8.50 -5.22 -24.99
C ILE A 86 8.31 -4.14 -23.94
N GLY A 87 7.86 -2.97 -24.40
CA GLY A 87 7.55 -1.86 -23.53
C GLY A 87 8.77 -1.24 -22.84
N TYR A 88 9.85 -1.05 -23.59
CA TYR A 88 11.05 -0.36 -23.12
C TYR A 88 10.76 1.11 -22.79
N LEU A 89 11.26 1.57 -21.64
CA LEU A 89 11.22 2.98 -21.24
C LEU A 89 12.60 3.39 -20.73
N SER A 90 13.22 4.39 -21.35
CA SER A 90 14.53 4.86 -20.88
C SER A 90 14.42 5.51 -19.49
N LEU A 91 15.49 5.46 -18.70
CA LEU A 91 15.50 6.09 -17.38
C LEU A 91 15.24 7.60 -17.45
N LYS A 92 15.79 8.27 -18.47
CA LYS A 92 15.59 9.71 -18.67
C LYS A 92 14.12 10.02 -18.95
N ASP A 93 13.51 9.28 -19.87
CA ASP A 93 12.09 9.48 -20.20
C ASP A 93 11.19 9.14 -19.00
N ALA A 94 11.55 8.14 -18.19
CA ALA A 94 10.82 7.81 -16.97
C ALA A 94 10.83 8.95 -15.95
N ILE A 95 11.97 9.63 -15.80
CA ILE A 95 12.12 10.79 -14.91
C ILE A 95 11.37 12.00 -15.49
N ASP A 96 11.52 12.28 -16.78
CA ASP A 96 10.88 13.42 -17.45
C ASP A 96 9.35 13.30 -17.42
N LEU A 97 8.81 12.08 -17.53
CA LEU A 97 7.38 11.80 -17.35
C LEU A 97 6.96 11.72 -15.87
N GLY A 98 7.90 11.70 -14.91
CA GLY A 98 7.59 11.58 -13.49
C GLY A 98 7.00 10.24 -13.07
N VAL A 99 7.29 9.17 -13.82
CA VAL A 99 6.86 7.79 -13.55
C VAL A 99 7.51 7.27 -12.27
N THR A 100 6.76 6.53 -11.45
CA THR A 100 7.24 6.06 -10.14
C THR A 100 6.99 4.57 -9.92
N GLY A 101 7.56 4.00 -8.86
CA GLY A 101 7.31 2.62 -8.45
C GLY A 101 8.06 1.56 -9.27
N PRO A 102 7.43 0.41 -9.57
CA PRO A 102 8.08 -0.70 -10.25
C PRO A 102 8.62 -0.35 -11.66
N ILE A 103 8.00 0.61 -12.35
CA ILE A 103 8.45 1.02 -13.70
C ILE A 103 9.80 1.75 -13.61
N LEU A 104 9.94 2.67 -12.66
CA LEU A 104 11.19 3.41 -12.43
C LEU A 104 12.30 2.49 -11.93
N ARG A 105 11.95 1.53 -11.06
CA ARG A 105 12.90 0.53 -10.54
C ARG A 105 13.34 -0.51 -11.58
N ALA A 106 12.48 -0.82 -12.55
CA ALA A 106 12.84 -1.64 -13.71
C ALA A 106 13.80 -0.94 -14.67
N ALA A 107 13.87 0.40 -14.63
CA ALA A 107 14.79 1.23 -15.41
C ALA A 107 16.14 1.51 -14.73
N GLY A 108 16.38 0.90 -13.56
CA GLY A 108 17.66 0.92 -12.86
C GLY A 108 17.76 1.93 -11.74
N MET A 109 16.73 2.76 -11.54
CA MET A 109 16.76 3.75 -10.46
C MET A 109 16.23 3.18 -9.15
N LYS A 110 17.11 3.14 -8.15
CA LYS A 110 16.82 2.68 -6.79
C LYS A 110 16.09 3.77 -5.99
N TRP A 111 14.87 4.10 -6.42
CA TRP A 111 13.98 5.06 -5.78
C TRP A 111 12.82 4.33 -5.10
N ASP A 112 12.71 4.48 -3.77
CA ASP A 112 11.62 3.91 -2.97
C ASP A 112 11.38 4.81 -1.75
N LEU A 113 10.17 5.36 -1.59
CA LEU A 113 9.89 6.27 -0.49
C LEU A 113 10.10 5.63 0.87
N ARG A 114 9.91 4.31 1.03
CA ARG A 114 10.06 3.62 2.31
C ARG A 114 11.50 3.69 2.84
N LYS A 115 12.50 3.81 1.96
CA LYS A 115 13.91 4.02 2.33
C LYS A 115 14.36 5.47 2.20
N ASN A 116 14.00 6.15 1.12
CA ASN A 116 14.47 7.50 0.83
C ASN A 116 13.80 8.55 1.73
N ARG A 117 12.51 8.36 2.07
CA ARG A 117 11.70 9.25 2.91
C ARG A 117 10.83 8.42 3.85
N PRO A 118 11.43 7.78 4.85
CA PRO A 118 10.76 6.74 5.60
C PRO A 118 9.59 7.31 6.41
N TYR A 119 8.51 6.56 6.46
CA TYR A 119 7.30 6.85 7.23
C TYR A 119 6.91 5.61 8.04
N SER A 120 5.99 5.75 9.01
CA SER A 120 5.38 4.62 9.75
C SER A 120 6.36 3.56 10.30
N GLY A 121 7.59 3.96 10.69
CA GLY A 121 8.59 3.04 11.24
C GLY A 121 9.34 2.18 10.22
N TYR A 122 9.23 2.43 8.90
CA TYR A 122 9.95 1.64 7.88
C TYR A 122 11.49 1.65 8.02
N GLN A 123 12.05 2.56 8.81
CA GLN A 123 13.49 2.66 9.10
C GLN A 123 14.02 1.49 9.93
N GLU A 124 13.16 0.86 10.72
CA GLU A 124 13.54 -0.22 11.64
C GLU A 124 13.59 -1.59 10.97
N PHE A 125 13.01 -1.71 9.77
CA PHE A 125 12.93 -2.97 9.04
C PHE A 125 14.05 -3.14 8.03
N GLU A 126 14.56 -4.35 7.94
CA GLU A 126 15.61 -4.71 7.00
C GLU A 126 15.01 -5.38 5.75
N PHE A 127 15.01 -4.67 4.63
CA PHE A 127 14.55 -5.18 3.34
C PHE A 127 15.37 -4.57 2.20
N ASP A 128 15.36 -5.21 1.04
CA ASP A 128 16.03 -4.71 -0.16
C ASP A 128 15.06 -4.13 -1.17
N VAL A 129 15.51 -3.11 -1.90
CA VAL A 129 14.74 -2.52 -3.01
C VAL A 129 15.24 -3.16 -4.30
N PRO A 130 14.44 -4.02 -4.96
CA PRO A 130 14.85 -4.67 -6.19
C PRO A 130 14.89 -3.66 -7.34
N THR A 131 15.97 -3.73 -8.12
CA THR A 131 16.15 -2.94 -9.34
C THR A 131 16.59 -3.85 -10.48
N ARG A 132 16.26 -3.44 -11.70
CA ARG A 132 16.69 -4.07 -12.95
C ARG A 132 17.12 -3.00 -13.94
N THR A 133 17.83 -3.36 -14.99
CA THR A 133 18.35 -2.42 -16.01
C THR A 133 17.59 -2.50 -17.34
N ASP A 134 16.90 -3.61 -17.59
CA ASP A 134 16.37 -3.91 -18.92
C ASP A 134 15.14 -3.06 -19.28
N SER A 135 14.49 -2.42 -18.31
CA SER A 135 13.33 -1.50 -18.49
C SER A 135 12.09 -2.07 -19.19
N ASP A 136 12.13 -3.35 -19.58
CA ASP A 136 11.08 -4.07 -20.26
C ASP A 136 9.95 -4.52 -19.31
N VAL A 137 8.84 -4.99 -19.89
CA VAL A 137 7.74 -5.64 -19.16
C VAL A 137 8.25 -6.80 -18.29
N TYR A 138 9.19 -7.60 -18.78
CA TYR A 138 9.78 -8.70 -18.01
C TYR A 138 10.54 -8.20 -16.76
N ALA A 139 11.31 -7.12 -16.88
CA ALA A 139 12.02 -6.52 -15.75
C ALA A 139 11.05 -6.01 -14.67
N ARG A 140 9.92 -5.41 -15.09
CA ARG A 140 8.85 -4.99 -14.17
C ARG A 140 8.22 -6.17 -13.45
N TYR A 141 8.02 -7.29 -14.15
CA TYR A 141 7.53 -8.53 -13.56
C TYR A 141 8.50 -9.04 -12.49
N GLU A 142 9.80 -9.14 -12.79
CA GLU A 142 10.80 -9.61 -11.82
C GLU A 142 10.88 -8.71 -10.59
N VAL A 143 10.85 -7.39 -10.78
CA VAL A 143 10.82 -6.41 -9.69
C VAL A 143 9.62 -6.64 -8.76
N ARG A 144 8.42 -6.86 -9.31
CA ARG A 144 7.21 -7.15 -8.51
C ARG A 144 7.29 -8.48 -7.78
N VAL A 145 7.84 -9.52 -8.40
CA VAL A 145 8.00 -10.83 -7.74
C VAL A 145 8.98 -10.73 -6.58
N GLU A 146 10.09 -10.01 -6.76
CA GLU A 146 11.04 -9.79 -5.69
C GLU A 146 10.45 -8.90 -4.57
N GLU A 147 9.66 -7.88 -4.90
CA GLU A 147 8.90 -7.10 -3.91
C GLU A 147 7.95 -7.95 -3.07
N MET A 148 7.32 -8.97 -3.64
CA MET A 148 6.49 -9.90 -2.85
C MET A 148 7.35 -10.62 -1.79
N ARG A 149 8.55 -11.07 -2.14
CA ARG A 149 9.48 -11.70 -1.19
C ARG A 149 9.92 -10.74 -0.09
N GLN A 150 10.27 -9.51 -0.47
CA GLN A 150 10.67 -8.48 0.49
C GLN A 150 9.50 -8.08 1.39
N SER A 151 8.27 -8.05 0.87
CA SER A 151 7.07 -7.82 1.67
C SER A 151 6.86 -8.93 2.71
N VAL A 152 7.06 -10.20 2.34
CA VAL A 152 7.02 -11.33 3.29
C VAL A 152 8.11 -11.20 4.36
N ARG A 153 9.32 -10.77 3.99
CA ARG A 153 10.43 -10.51 4.93
C ARG A 153 10.06 -9.42 5.95
N ILE A 154 9.47 -8.31 5.49
CA ILE A 154 9.00 -7.23 6.37
C ILE A 154 7.92 -7.73 7.32
N ILE A 155 6.91 -8.46 6.82
CA ILE A 155 5.82 -8.98 7.66
C ILE A 155 6.37 -9.95 8.72
N LYS A 156 7.35 -10.79 8.37
CA LYS A 156 8.00 -11.68 9.33
C LYS A 156 8.66 -10.91 10.48
N GLN A 157 9.40 -9.84 10.16
CA GLN A 157 10.03 -8.98 11.17
C GLN A 157 8.99 -8.28 12.05
N ILE A 158 7.89 -7.78 11.46
CA ILE A 158 6.79 -7.16 12.22
C ILE A 158 6.16 -8.15 13.20
N LEU A 159 5.94 -9.39 12.79
CA LEU A 159 5.32 -10.42 13.65
C LEU A 159 6.25 -10.87 14.80
N GLU A 160 7.57 -10.72 14.65
CA GLU A 160 8.57 -11.04 15.66
C GLU A 160 8.80 -9.86 16.63
N ASN A 161 8.76 -8.63 16.14
CA ASN A 161 9.12 -7.42 16.88
C ASN A 161 7.94 -6.50 17.24
N LEU A 162 6.70 -7.02 17.31
CA LEU A 162 5.53 -6.19 17.60
C LEU A 162 5.58 -5.65 19.04
N PRO A 163 5.71 -4.32 19.26
CA PRO A 163 5.71 -3.77 20.60
C PRO A 163 4.29 -3.77 21.18
N PRO A 164 4.13 -4.06 22.49
CA PRO A 164 2.88 -3.80 23.18
C PRO A 164 2.71 -2.28 23.37
N GLY A 165 1.48 -1.77 23.23
CA GLY A 165 1.21 -0.36 23.49
C GLY A 165 -0.12 0.13 22.94
N PRO A 166 -0.47 1.40 23.24
CA PRO A 166 -1.63 2.05 22.63
C PRO A 166 -1.39 2.23 21.13
N VAL A 167 -2.43 1.94 20.34
CA VAL A 167 -2.39 2.09 18.87
C VAL A 167 -2.78 3.49 18.39
N ASN A 168 -3.37 4.29 19.28
CA ASN A 168 -3.91 5.61 18.99
C ASN A 168 -3.17 6.67 19.79
N VAL A 169 -3.15 7.89 19.26
CA VAL A 169 -2.65 9.07 19.96
C VAL A 169 -3.52 9.35 21.19
N ASP A 170 -2.89 9.74 22.30
CA ASP A 170 -3.58 10.02 23.57
C ASP A 170 -4.51 11.25 23.50
N ASP A 171 -4.34 12.12 22.49
CA ASP A 171 -5.16 13.32 22.30
C ASP A 171 -6.60 12.97 21.86
N ARG A 172 -7.53 13.07 22.83
CA ARG A 172 -8.96 12.83 22.67
C ARG A 172 -9.69 13.88 21.83
N LYS A 173 -9.00 14.94 21.37
CA LYS A 173 -9.54 15.90 20.39
C LYS A 173 -9.34 15.45 18.94
N ILE A 174 -8.52 14.43 18.71
CA ILE A 174 -8.20 13.90 17.38
C ILE A 174 -8.68 12.44 17.29
N ALA A 175 -8.29 11.61 18.24
CA ALA A 175 -8.69 10.21 18.31
C ALA A 175 -9.94 10.04 19.19
N LEU A 176 -10.81 9.09 18.82
CA LEU A 176 -11.97 8.75 19.65
C LEU A 176 -11.52 8.12 20.98
N PRO A 177 -12.15 8.47 22.10
CA PRO A 177 -11.86 7.83 23.38
C PRO A 177 -12.35 6.37 23.39
N PRO A 178 -11.70 5.49 24.18
CA PRO A 178 -12.16 4.13 24.44
C PRO A 178 -13.59 4.10 24.97
N ARG A 179 -14.35 3.04 24.64
CA ARG A 179 -15.75 2.94 25.09
C ARG A 179 -15.87 2.79 26.59
N THR A 180 -14.90 2.16 27.24
CA THR A 180 -14.84 2.01 28.69
C THR A 180 -14.78 3.36 29.42
N GLU A 181 -14.05 4.34 28.87
CA GLU A 181 -13.92 5.69 29.44
C GLU A 181 -15.22 6.51 29.30
N LEU A 182 -16.09 6.18 28.34
CA LEU A 182 -17.35 6.91 28.13
C LEU A 182 -18.35 6.74 29.29
N TYR A 183 -18.25 5.63 30.03
CA TYR A 183 -19.15 5.38 31.17
C TYR A 183 -18.72 6.11 32.44
N THR A 184 -17.48 6.58 32.51
CA THR A 184 -16.87 7.12 33.74
C THR A 184 -16.50 8.60 33.64
N SER A 185 -16.07 9.06 32.47
CA SER A 185 -15.58 10.43 32.26
C SER A 185 -16.55 11.27 31.43
N MET A 186 -16.95 12.42 31.98
CA MET A 186 -17.81 13.36 31.26
C MET A 186 -17.06 14.02 30.10
N GLU A 187 -15.76 14.29 30.26
CA GLU A 187 -14.91 14.86 29.22
C GLU A 187 -14.84 13.95 27.99
N SER A 188 -14.69 12.63 28.20
CA SER A 188 -14.65 11.66 27.11
C SER A 188 -15.97 11.63 26.32
N VAL A 189 -17.11 11.77 27.00
CA VAL A 189 -18.43 11.86 26.35
C VAL A 189 -18.56 13.13 25.50
N ILE A 190 -18.10 14.28 26.02
CA ILE A 190 -18.10 15.54 25.27
C ILE A 190 -17.23 15.43 24.01
N HIS A 191 -16.03 14.87 24.13
CA HIS A 191 -15.12 14.68 23.02
C HIS A 191 -15.67 13.72 21.97
N HIS A 192 -16.25 12.59 22.40
CA HIS A 192 -16.92 11.65 21.50
C HIS A 192 -18.08 12.31 20.74
N PHE A 193 -18.93 13.08 21.42
CA PHE A 193 -20.04 13.78 20.78
C PHE A 193 -19.57 14.83 19.77
N LYS A 194 -18.57 15.66 20.13
CA LYS A 194 -18.02 16.67 19.21
C LYS A 194 -17.35 16.05 18.00
N LEU A 195 -16.55 15.01 18.18
CA LEU A 195 -15.89 14.31 17.07
C LEU A 195 -16.90 13.62 16.14
N GLY A 196 -17.96 13.02 16.69
CA GLY A 196 -18.99 12.36 15.90
C GLY A 196 -19.90 13.31 15.12
N THR A 197 -20.08 14.54 15.58
CA THR A 197 -21.00 15.53 14.97
C THR A 197 -20.27 16.59 14.14
N GLU A 198 -19.26 17.24 14.72
CA GLU A 198 -18.49 18.32 14.10
C GLU A 198 -17.20 17.80 13.46
N GLY A 199 -16.51 16.85 14.09
CA GLY A 199 -15.16 16.42 13.69
C GLY A 199 -14.05 17.32 14.24
N PHE A 200 -12.79 16.94 13.99
CA PHE A 200 -11.63 17.72 14.45
C PHE A 200 -11.30 18.86 13.47
N LYS A 201 -10.71 19.94 13.98
CA LYS A 201 -10.29 21.11 13.19
C LYS A 201 -8.77 21.12 13.01
N PRO A 202 -8.24 20.78 11.83
CA PRO A 202 -6.81 20.92 11.56
C PRO A 202 -6.39 22.40 11.55
N PRO A 203 -5.10 22.71 11.79
CA PRO A 203 -4.58 24.06 11.66
C PRO A 203 -4.63 24.55 10.20
N VAL A 204 -4.74 25.86 10.02
CA VAL A 204 -4.70 26.51 8.70
C VAL A 204 -3.34 26.24 8.05
N GLY A 205 -3.34 25.77 6.81
CA GLY A 205 -2.12 25.49 6.07
C GLY A 205 -2.30 24.50 4.93
N GLU A 206 -1.18 24.12 4.33
CA GLU A 206 -1.11 23.13 3.26
C GLU A 206 -0.07 22.06 3.59
N ALA A 207 -0.33 20.82 3.16
CA ALA A 207 0.58 19.71 3.34
C ALA A 207 0.53 18.76 2.14
N TYR A 208 1.70 18.27 1.73
CA TYR A 208 1.84 17.16 0.80
C TYR A 208 2.51 16.00 1.50
N ALA A 209 1.83 14.86 1.56
CA ALA A 209 2.38 13.61 2.05
C ALA A 209 2.29 12.56 0.96
N ALA A 210 3.36 11.78 0.80
CA ALA A 210 3.45 10.71 -0.18
C ALA A 210 3.90 9.40 0.47
N VAL A 211 3.34 8.30 0.00
CA VAL A 211 3.68 6.94 0.44
C VAL A 211 3.94 6.05 -0.78
N GLU A 212 4.74 5.02 -0.60
CA GLU A 212 4.99 4.03 -1.67
C GLU A 212 3.82 3.04 -1.71
N SER A 213 2.94 3.18 -2.70
CA SER A 213 1.95 2.17 -3.06
C SER A 213 2.61 1.08 -3.91
N ALA A 214 1.99 -0.10 -4.01
CA ALA A 214 2.43 -1.16 -4.91
C ALA A 214 2.53 -0.72 -6.40
N LYS A 215 1.84 0.37 -6.77
CA LYS A 215 1.88 0.96 -8.11
C LYS A 215 2.91 2.07 -8.27
N GLY A 216 3.45 2.60 -7.16
CA GLY A 216 4.36 3.74 -7.12
C GLY A 216 3.96 4.78 -6.08
N GLU A 217 4.45 6.00 -6.25
CA GLU A 217 4.25 7.08 -5.29
C GLU A 217 2.80 7.60 -5.33
N ILE A 218 2.03 7.31 -4.29
CA ILE A 218 0.71 7.91 -4.07
C ILE A 218 0.85 9.10 -3.13
N GLY A 219 0.52 10.28 -3.63
CA GLY A 219 0.59 11.53 -2.90
C GLY A 219 -0.80 12.09 -2.60
N VAL A 220 -0.95 12.74 -1.45
CA VAL A 220 -2.15 13.52 -1.12
C VAL A 220 -1.70 14.92 -0.71
N TYR A 221 -2.18 15.90 -1.45
CA TYR A 221 -2.04 17.32 -1.14
C TYR A 221 -3.35 17.81 -0.51
N VAL A 222 -3.28 18.34 0.70
CA VAL A 222 -4.43 18.83 1.46
C VAL A 222 -4.20 20.29 1.83
N VAL A 223 -5.23 21.11 1.64
CA VAL A 223 -5.29 22.50 2.10
C VAL A 223 -6.40 22.62 3.14
N SER A 224 -6.06 23.21 4.28
CA SER A 224 -6.99 23.52 5.37
C SER A 224 -7.11 25.03 5.56
N ASP A 225 -8.35 25.49 5.67
CA ASP A 225 -8.75 26.85 6.07
C ASP A 225 -9.01 26.97 7.58
N GLY A 226 -8.68 25.93 8.36
CA GLY A 226 -8.97 25.86 9.80
C GLY A 226 -10.39 25.38 10.12
N SER A 227 -11.22 25.10 9.11
CA SER A 227 -12.52 24.46 9.31
C SER A 227 -12.37 22.94 9.53
N ASN A 228 -13.47 22.29 9.90
CA ASN A 228 -13.56 20.84 10.07
C ASN A 228 -13.57 20.06 8.74
N LYS A 229 -13.67 20.76 7.60
CA LYS A 229 -13.68 20.16 6.27
C LYS A 229 -12.43 20.59 5.52
N PRO A 230 -11.81 19.71 4.73
CA PRO A 230 -10.68 20.12 3.91
C PRO A 230 -11.16 21.12 2.85
N TYR A 231 -10.46 22.25 2.74
CA TYR A 231 -10.75 23.27 1.73
C TYR A 231 -10.45 22.73 0.32
N ARG A 232 -9.34 22.00 0.17
CA ARG A 232 -8.96 21.32 -1.06
C ARG A 232 -8.24 20.02 -0.75
N VAL A 233 -8.56 18.97 -1.50
CA VAL A 233 -7.80 17.72 -1.51
C VAL A 233 -7.46 17.39 -2.96
N ARG A 234 -6.17 17.22 -3.26
CA ARG A 234 -5.69 16.71 -4.54
C ARG A 234 -4.88 15.46 -4.31
N ILE A 235 -5.34 14.36 -4.89
CA ILE A 235 -4.59 13.10 -4.91
C ILE A 235 -3.68 13.14 -6.14
N ARG A 236 -2.42 12.73 -5.98
CA ARG A 236 -1.49 12.38 -7.06
C ARG A 236 -1.46 10.86 -7.16
N PRO A 237 -2.27 10.26 -8.05
CA PRO A 237 -2.34 8.81 -8.20
C PRO A 237 -1.20 8.29 -9.10
N PRO A 238 -0.40 7.28 -8.67
CA PRO A 238 0.63 6.69 -9.52
C PRO A 238 0.06 6.12 -10.82
N SER A 239 -1.16 5.56 -10.82
CA SER A 239 -1.77 5.00 -12.03
C SER A 239 -1.94 6.04 -13.15
N PHE A 240 -2.35 7.27 -12.82
CA PHE A 240 -2.54 8.34 -13.81
C PHE A 240 -1.20 8.77 -14.43
N VAL A 241 -0.21 8.99 -13.57
CA VAL A 241 1.13 9.41 -13.98
C VAL A 241 1.82 8.31 -14.78
N ASN A 242 1.64 7.05 -14.40
CA ASN A 242 2.23 5.93 -15.13
C ASN A 242 1.51 5.69 -16.46
N LEU A 243 0.20 5.94 -16.56
CA LEU A 243 -0.57 5.76 -17.79
C LEU A 243 -0.10 6.67 -18.93
N GLN A 244 0.38 7.88 -18.64
CA GLN A 244 0.87 8.79 -19.69
C GLN A 244 2.06 8.20 -20.47
N SER A 245 2.84 7.33 -19.82
CA SER A 245 3.99 6.64 -20.44
C SER A 245 3.57 5.61 -21.49
N LEU A 246 2.30 5.19 -21.51
CA LEU A 246 1.78 4.20 -22.46
C LEU A 246 2.04 4.61 -23.91
N SER A 247 1.86 5.89 -24.24
CA SER A 247 2.09 6.42 -25.59
C SER A 247 3.53 6.19 -26.06
N LYS A 248 4.50 6.43 -25.18
CA LYS A 248 5.93 6.28 -25.48
C LYS A 248 6.36 4.83 -25.51
N ILE A 249 5.84 4.03 -24.59
CA ILE A 249 6.18 2.61 -24.41
C ILE A 249 5.61 1.74 -25.55
N ALA A 250 4.48 2.14 -26.14
CA ALA A 250 3.81 1.39 -27.21
C ALA A 250 4.34 1.70 -28.62
N GLU A 251 5.20 2.71 -28.77
CA GLU A 251 5.72 3.16 -30.07
C GLU A 251 6.51 2.03 -30.77
N GLY A 252 6.10 1.67 -32.00
CA GLY A 252 6.77 0.63 -32.80
C GLY A 252 6.39 -0.84 -32.47
N LEU A 253 5.40 -1.07 -31.60
CA LEU A 253 4.96 -2.40 -31.19
C LEU A 253 3.61 -2.81 -31.79
N MET A 254 3.29 -4.10 -31.70
CA MET A 254 2.01 -4.63 -32.20
C MET A 254 0.87 -4.39 -31.19
N ILE A 255 -0.37 -4.37 -31.69
CA ILE A 255 -1.58 -4.26 -30.84
C ILE A 255 -1.63 -5.37 -29.78
N ALA A 256 -1.16 -6.57 -30.10
CA ALA A 256 -1.10 -7.68 -29.16
C ALA A 256 -0.21 -7.39 -27.94
N ASP A 257 0.84 -6.58 -28.11
CA ASP A 257 1.80 -6.25 -27.05
C ASP A 257 1.32 -5.10 -26.17
N MET A 258 0.37 -4.30 -26.67
CA MET A 258 -0.31 -3.27 -25.89
C MET A 258 -0.96 -3.84 -24.62
N VAL A 259 -1.54 -5.05 -24.71
CA VAL A 259 -2.15 -5.73 -23.57
C VAL A 259 -1.12 -6.04 -22.48
N ALA A 260 0.08 -6.50 -22.87
CA ALA A 260 1.16 -6.78 -21.94
C ALA A 260 1.70 -5.49 -21.30
N ILE A 261 1.80 -4.41 -22.08
CA ILE A 261 2.22 -3.10 -21.59
C ILE A 261 1.23 -2.57 -20.56
N ILE A 262 -0.06 -2.53 -20.87
CA ILE A 262 -1.11 -2.04 -19.97
C ILE A 262 -1.12 -2.85 -18.67
N ALA A 263 -1.02 -4.18 -18.77
CA ALA A 263 -0.96 -5.05 -17.60
C ALA A 263 0.30 -4.81 -16.74
N SER A 264 1.44 -4.48 -17.37
CA SER A 264 2.70 -4.20 -16.65
C SER A 264 2.66 -2.89 -15.86
N ILE A 265 1.96 -1.87 -16.40
CA ILE A 265 1.75 -0.58 -15.76
C ILE A 265 0.81 -0.75 -14.55
N ASP A 266 -0.10 -1.73 -14.61
CA ASP A 266 -1.05 -2.07 -13.55
C ASP A 266 -2.00 -0.90 -13.25
N ILE A 267 -2.72 -0.45 -14.28
CA ILE A 267 -3.67 0.66 -14.16
C ILE A 267 -4.95 0.23 -13.44
N VAL A 268 -5.42 1.08 -12.52
CA VAL A 268 -6.76 0.99 -11.95
C VAL A 268 -7.51 2.27 -12.28
N LEU A 269 -8.54 2.16 -13.13
CA LEU A 269 -9.22 3.32 -13.70
C LEU A 269 -9.89 4.22 -12.64
N GLY A 270 -10.36 3.64 -11.54
CA GLY A 270 -10.92 4.42 -10.43
C GLY A 270 -9.93 5.35 -9.74
N GLU A 271 -8.63 5.15 -9.97
CA GLU A 271 -7.56 6.04 -9.51
C GLU A 271 -7.22 7.12 -10.54
N VAL A 272 -7.36 6.79 -11.84
CA VAL A 272 -6.98 7.66 -12.97
C VAL A 272 -7.98 8.80 -13.18
N ASP A 273 -9.26 8.55 -12.94
CA ASP A 273 -10.37 9.45 -13.27
C ASP A 273 -10.62 10.60 -12.24
N ARG A 274 -9.70 10.81 -11.29
CA ARG A 274 -9.88 11.71 -10.12
C ARG A 274 -9.20 13.07 -10.23
#